data_AF-A0A833ED98-F1
#
_entry.id   AF-A0A833ED98-F1
#
_cell.length_a   1.000
_cell.length_b   1.000
_cell.length_c   1.000
_cell.angle_alpha   90.00
_cell.angle_beta   90.00
_cell.angle_gamma   90.00
#
_symmetry.space_group_name_H-M   'P 1'
#
loop_
_entity.id
_entity.type
_entity.pdbx_description
1 polymer ?
#
loop_
_entity_poly.entity_id
_entity_poly.type
_entity_poly.pdbx_seq_one_letter_code
_entity_poly.pdbx_strand_id
1 'polypeptide(L)'
;MFLKKRHLEILKLMKDTSKREELKDKLPEEFEVRIAELFILGFVEISEGDITFTDVGRRMLEIIDKIPLEDIPDVYINSEIIKIMELLDKTGYVPERWNSLLVERHLADSQGLTEVGKEILKIYRESHPVVYLTPDILDFV
;
A
#
# COMPACT_ATOMS: atom_id res chain seq x y z
N MET A 1 -4.14 7.54 -2.59
CA MET A 1 -3.36 6.43 -1.97
C MET A 1 -1.89 6.73 -2.17
N PHE A 2 -1.09 6.53 -1.12
CA PHE A 2 0.36 6.68 -1.15
C PHE A 2 0.98 5.47 -0.43
N LEU A 3 1.72 4.63 -1.16
CA LEU A 3 2.36 3.44 -0.62
C LEU A 3 3.86 3.51 -0.87
N LYS A 4 4.63 3.33 0.19
CA LYS A 4 6.06 3.10 0.09
C LYS A 4 6.37 1.61 0.14
N LYS A 5 7.54 1.21 -0.35
CA LYS A 5 8.10 -0.13 -0.16
C LYS A 5 8.02 -0.53 1.32
N ARG A 6 8.38 0.39 2.23
CA ARG A 6 8.32 0.15 3.68
C ARG A 6 6.94 -0.21 4.21
N HIS A 7 5.87 0.35 3.65
CA HIS A 7 4.50 -0.04 4.03
C HIS A 7 4.26 -1.52 3.70
N LEU A 8 4.71 -1.96 2.54
CA LEU A 8 4.54 -3.34 2.11
C LEU A 8 5.37 -4.30 2.94
N GLU A 9 6.60 -3.92 3.32
CA GLU A 9 7.44 -4.71 4.22
C GLU A 9 6.76 -4.95 5.57
N ILE A 10 6.18 -3.90 6.16
CA ILE A 10 5.44 -3.99 7.42
C ILE A 10 4.21 -4.90 7.26
N LEU A 11 3.38 -4.66 6.25
CA LEU A 11 2.19 -5.49 6.00
C LEU A 11 2.58 -6.96 5.76
N LYS A 12 3.70 -7.24 5.09
CA LYS A 12 4.18 -8.60 4.86
C LYS A 12 4.66 -9.24 6.16
N LEU A 13 5.39 -8.49 6.99
CA LEU A 13 5.87 -8.97 8.29
C LEU A 13 4.72 -9.23 9.28
N MET A 14 3.66 -8.44 9.19
CA MET A 14 2.45 -8.61 10.01
C MET A 14 1.72 -9.93 9.76
N LYS A 15 2.06 -10.70 8.72
CA LYS A 15 1.57 -12.07 8.52
C LYS A 15 2.05 -13.03 9.62
N ASP A 16 3.19 -12.72 10.23
CA ASP A 16 3.84 -13.57 11.23
C ASP A 16 3.56 -13.09 12.67
N THR A 17 3.25 -11.81 12.87
CA THR A 17 2.99 -11.23 14.19
C THR A 17 2.11 -9.99 14.12
N SER A 18 1.20 -9.82 15.08
CA SER A 18 0.38 -8.61 15.25
C SER A 18 0.94 -7.66 16.30
N LYS A 19 2.00 -8.05 17.02
CA LYS A 19 2.54 -7.26 18.13
C LYS A 19 3.40 -6.11 17.64
N ARG A 20 3.05 -4.89 18.04
CA ARG A 20 3.76 -3.66 17.64
C ARG A 20 5.26 -3.70 17.95
N GLU A 21 5.64 -4.14 19.15
CA GLU A 21 7.06 -4.17 19.57
C GLU A 21 7.88 -5.13 18.70
N GLU A 22 7.36 -6.32 18.38
CA GLU A 22 8.06 -7.29 17.52
C GLU A 22 8.24 -6.77 16.08
N LEU A 23 7.26 -6.01 15.57
CA LEU A 23 7.34 -5.37 14.26
C LEU A 23 8.39 -4.24 14.27
N LYS A 24 8.40 -3.42 15.32
CA LYS A 24 9.32 -2.31 15.50
C LYS A 24 10.77 -2.76 15.63
N ASP A 25 11.03 -3.82 16.37
CA ASP A 25 12.38 -4.38 16.53
C ASP A 25 12.97 -4.84 15.20
N LYS A 26 12.15 -5.40 14.31
CA LYS A 26 12.57 -5.87 12.98
C LYS A 26 12.69 -4.72 11.97
N LEU A 27 11.82 -3.71 12.08
CA LEU A 27 11.69 -2.63 11.11
C LEU A 27 11.68 -1.24 11.80
N PRO A 28 12.76 -0.85 12.51
CA PRO A 28 12.72 0.30 13.42
C PRO A 28 12.64 1.67 12.71
N GLU A 29 13.22 1.77 11.51
CA GLU A 29 13.30 3.03 10.79
C GLU A 29 11.92 3.57 10.42
N GLU A 30 11.64 4.79 10.91
CA GLU A 30 10.38 5.53 10.74
C GLU A 30 9.12 4.72 11.08
N PHE A 31 9.24 3.67 11.90
CA PHE A 31 8.18 2.69 12.14
C PHE A 31 6.85 3.34 12.53
N GLU A 32 6.87 4.25 13.50
CA GLU A 32 5.65 4.89 14.02
C GLU A 32 4.94 5.71 12.94
N VAL A 33 5.71 6.41 12.09
CA VAL A 33 5.17 7.18 10.97
C VAL A 33 4.51 6.25 9.95
N ARG A 34 5.16 5.12 9.64
CA ARG A 34 4.67 4.14 8.67
C ARG A 34 3.40 3.43 9.15
N ILE A 35 3.31 3.12 10.44
CA ILE A 35 2.08 2.57 11.05
C ILE A 35 0.94 3.59 11.01
N ALA A 36 1.21 4.85 11.35
CA ALA A 36 0.21 5.92 11.26
C ALA A 36 -0.29 6.10 9.82
N GLU A 37 0.59 6.08 8.82
CA GLU A 37 0.21 6.13 7.40
C GLU A 37 -0.64 4.92 6.99
N LEU A 38 -0.27 3.71 7.39
CA LEU A 38 -1.06 2.50 7.13
C LEU A 38 -2.46 2.56 7.78
N PHE A 39 -2.56 3.14 8.97
CA PHE A 39 -3.83 3.37 9.65
C PHE A 39 -4.69 4.39 8.90
N ILE A 40 -4.13 5.54 8.50
CA ILE A 40 -4.83 6.58 7.71
C ILE A 40 -5.30 6.03 6.36
N LEU A 41 -4.51 5.16 5.73
CA LEU A 41 -4.88 4.47 4.49
C LEU A 41 -5.96 3.39 4.71
N GLY A 42 -6.31 3.09 5.96
CA GLY A 42 -7.32 2.11 6.33
C GLY A 42 -6.88 0.67 6.13
N PHE A 43 -5.57 0.39 6.10
CA PHE A 43 -5.05 -0.99 5.98
C PHE A 43 -4.94 -1.69 7.34
N VAL A 44 -4.73 -0.93 8.42
CA VAL A 44 -4.57 -1.47 9.76
C VAL A 44 -5.42 -0.70 10.76
N GLU A 45 -5.76 -1.37 11.85
CA GLU A 45 -6.32 -0.79 13.06
C GLU A 45 -5.33 -0.98 14.21
N ILE A 46 -5.31 -0.02 15.13
CA ILE A 46 -4.45 -0.04 16.32
C ILE A 46 -5.37 -0.17 17.53
N SER A 47 -5.22 -1.25 18.29
CA SER A 47 -6.03 -1.50 19.50
C SER A 47 -5.16 -2.12 20.58
N GLU A 48 -5.19 -1.52 21.79
CA GLU A 48 -4.51 -2.04 22.99
C GLU A 48 -3.01 -2.41 22.81
N GLY A 49 -2.32 -1.76 21.85
CA GLY A 49 -0.91 -2.02 21.55
C GLY A 49 -0.66 -3.04 20.43
N ASP A 50 -1.69 -3.71 19.94
CA ASP A 50 -1.63 -4.59 18.78
C ASP A 50 -2.01 -3.85 17.49
N ILE A 51 -1.47 -4.32 16.38
CA ILE A 51 -1.75 -3.83 15.04
C ILE A 51 -2.41 -4.97 14.26
N THR A 52 -3.64 -4.75 13.80
CA THR A 52 -4.43 -5.77 13.10
C THR A 52 -4.88 -5.29 11.73
N PHE A 53 -5.12 -6.21 10.81
CA PHE A 53 -5.60 -5.86 9.48
C PHE A 53 -7.08 -5.53 9.46
N THR A 54 -7.43 -4.44 8.79
CA THR A 54 -8.79 -4.20 8.31
C THR A 54 -9.14 -5.15 7.17
N ASP A 55 -10.39 -5.14 6.70
CA ASP A 55 -10.79 -5.88 5.50
C ASP A 55 -9.99 -5.44 4.25
N VAL A 56 -9.71 -4.15 4.12
CA VAL A 56 -8.89 -3.60 3.04
C VAL A 56 -7.44 -4.08 3.18
N GLY A 57 -6.91 -4.09 4.40
CA GLY A 57 -5.58 -4.64 4.72
C GLY A 57 -5.43 -6.11 4.38
N ARG A 58 -6.44 -6.93 4.71
CA ARG A 58 -6.45 -8.36 4.39
C ARG A 58 -6.42 -8.60 2.88
N ARG A 59 -7.10 -7.78 2.10
CA ARG A 59 -7.02 -7.87 0.63
C ARG A 59 -5.67 -7.44 0.09
N MET A 60 -5.04 -6.44 0.69
CA MET A 60 -3.66 -6.07 0.34
C MET A 60 -2.68 -7.23 0.61
N LEU A 61 -2.90 -8.01 1.68
CA LEU A 61 -2.12 -9.22 1.96
C LEU A 61 -2.22 -10.29 0.86
N GLU A 62 -3.39 -10.46 0.23
CA GLU A 62 -3.58 -11.47 -0.82
C GLU A 62 -2.68 -11.23 -2.04
N ILE A 63 -2.28 -9.97 -2.27
CA ILE A 63 -1.44 -9.60 -3.40
C ILE A 63 0.01 -9.29 -3.01
N ILE A 64 0.31 -9.07 -1.72
CA ILE A 64 1.63 -8.64 -1.28
C ILE A 64 2.74 -9.64 -1.58
N ASP A 65 2.43 -10.94 -1.55
CA ASP A 65 3.38 -12.00 -1.88
C ASP A 65 3.73 -12.03 -3.37
N LYS A 66 2.87 -11.46 -4.22
CA LYS A 66 3.11 -11.36 -5.67
C LYS A 66 3.97 -10.15 -6.02
N ILE A 67 4.23 -9.23 -5.08
CA ILE A 67 5.03 -8.03 -5.31
C ILE A 67 6.51 -8.35 -4.97
N PRO A 68 7.43 -8.26 -5.94
CA PRO A 68 8.85 -8.43 -5.68
C PRO A 68 9.41 -7.20 -4.97
N LEU A 69 9.30 -7.14 -3.64
CA LEU A 69 9.67 -5.95 -2.84
C LEU A 69 11.12 -5.49 -3.04
N GLU A 70 12.01 -6.36 -3.47
CA GLU A 70 13.41 -5.99 -3.77
C GLU A 70 13.61 -5.26 -5.10
N ASP A 71 12.61 -5.31 -5.97
CA ASP A 71 12.65 -4.78 -7.33
C ASP A 71 11.51 -3.79 -7.56
N ILE A 72 11.29 -2.89 -6.59
CA ILE A 72 10.35 -1.77 -6.68
C ILE A 72 10.99 -0.48 -6.15
N PRO A 73 10.57 0.70 -6.64
CA PRO A 73 11.02 1.98 -6.10
C PRO A 73 10.53 2.20 -4.66
N ASP A 74 11.23 3.07 -3.91
CA ASP A 74 10.85 3.42 -2.53
C ASP A 74 9.39 3.93 -2.46
N VAL A 75 9.02 4.83 -3.37
CA VAL A 75 7.63 5.21 -3.58
C VAL A 75 7.01 4.28 -4.62
N TYR A 76 6.32 3.27 -4.11
CA TYR A 76 5.64 2.25 -4.90
C TYR A 76 4.37 2.81 -5.57
N ILE A 77 3.47 3.43 -4.81
CA ILE A 77 2.24 4.04 -5.34
C ILE A 77 2.12 5.49 -4.86
N ASN A 78 1.71 6.37 -5.76
CA ASN A 78 1.22 7.70 -5.44
C ASN A 78 0.00 8.03 -6.33
N SER A 79 -0.54 9.23 -6.19
CA SER A 79 -1.69 9.69 -6.98
C SER A 79 -1.44 9.68 -8.50
N GLU A 80 -0.22 9.98 -8.94
CA GLU A 80 0.15 9.96 -10.38
C GLU A 80 0.08 8.54 -10.93
N ILE A 81 0.72 7.57 -10.26
CA ILE A 81 0.70 6.15 -10.66
C ILE A 81 -0.73 5.62 -10.74
N ILE A 82 -1.57 5.95 -9.76
CA ILE A 82 -2.99 5.55 -9.79
C ILE A 82 -3.72 6.15 -11.00
N LYS A 83 -3.48 7.42 -11.33
CA LYS A 83 -4.12 8.05 -12.50
C LYS A 83 -3.66 7.43 -13.81
N ILE A 84 -2.39 7.08 -13.93
CA ILE A 84 -1.87 6.37 -15.11
C ILE A 84 -2.55 4.99 -15.22
N MET A 85 -2.66 4.26 -14.12
CA MET A 85 -3.35 2.95 -14.10
C MET A 85 -4.83 3.08 -14.49
N GLU A 86 -5.54 4.08 -13.97
CA GLU A 86 -6.94 4.32 -14.33
C GLU A 86 -7.11 4.65 -15.82
N LEU A 87 -6.18 5.40 -16.40
CA LEU A 87 -6.20 5.71 -17.82
C LEU A 87 -5.99 4.44 -18.64
N LEU A 88 -4.95 3.66 -18.30
CA LEU A 88 -4.65 2.38 -18.97
C LEU A 88 -5.83 1.40 -18.88
N ASP A 89 -6.46 1.26 -17.70
CA ASP A 89 -7.64 0.41 -17.48
C ASP A 89 -8.83 0.82 -18.35
N LYS A 90 -9.04 2.14 -18.54
CA LYS A 90 -10.19 2.68 -19.29
C LYS A 90 -10.00 2.69 -20.80
N THR A 91 -8.80 3.00 -21.27
CA THR A 91 -8.54 3.25 -22.69
C THR A 91 -7.74 2.14 -23.36
N GLY A 92 -7.10 1.25 -22.59
CA GLY A 92 -6.12 0.30 -23.09
C GLY A 92 -4.81 0.96 -23.54
N TYR A 93 -4.60 2.26 -23.28
CA TYR A 93 -3.44 2.99 -23.77
C TYR A 93 -2.95 4.10 -22.83
N VAL A 94 -1.64 4.13 -22.61
CA VAL A 94 -0.90 5.26 -22.03
C VAL A 94 0.40 5.48 -22.80
N PRO A 95 0.97 6.70 -22.83
CA PRO A 95 2.29 6.96 -23.41
C PRO A 95 3.37 6.02 -22.86
N GLU A 96 4.34 5.66 -23.70
CA GLU A 96 5.42 4.71 -23.36
C GLU A 96 6.14 5.08 -22.05
N ARG A 97 6.50 6.35 -21.87
CA ARG A 97 7.13 6.85 -20.64
C ARG A 97 6.31 6.54 -19.39
N TRP A 98 4.98 6.65 -19.46
CA TRP A 98 4.10 6.33 -18.34
C TRP A 98 3.93 4.83 -18.16
N ASN A 99 3.91 4.06 -19.26
CA ASN A 99 3.89 2.60 -19.18
C ASN A 99 5.15 2.07 -18.49
N SER A 100 6.33 2.63 -18.79
CA SER A 100 7.58 2.25 -18.12
C SER A 100 7.52 2.44 -16.61
N LEU A 101 6.86 3.50 -16.12
CA LEU A 101 6.63 3.72 -14.68
C LEU A 101 5.74 2.64 -14.05
N LEU A 102 4.81 2.06 -14.80
CA LEU A 102 3.98 0.96 -14.30
C LEU A 102 4.72 -0.37 -14.36
N VAL A 103 5.50 -0.60 -15.41
CA VAL A 103 6.31 -1.81 -15.60
C VAL A 103 7.40 -1.91 -14.53
N GLU A 104 8.11 -0.82 -14.19
CA GLU A 104 9.12 -0.82 -13.11
C GLU A 104 8.54 -1.15 -11.74
N ARG A 105 7.21 -1.03 -11.59
CA ARG A 105 6.46 -1.34 -10.37
C ARG A 105 5.71 -2.65 -10.47
N HIS A 106 5.88 -3.43 -11.55
CA HIS A 106 5.15 -4.68 -11.79
C HIS A 106 3.61 -4.49 -11.83
N LEU A 107 3.13 -3.28 -12.15
CA LEU A 107 1.71 -2.91 -12.23
C LEU A 107 1.12 -3.09 -13.63
N ALA A 108 1.96 -3.12 -14.65
CA ALA A 108 1.57 -3.33 -16.04
C ALA A 108 2.61 -4.17 -16.79
N ASP A 109 2.18 -4.80 -17.87
CA ASP A 109 2.99 -5.53 -18.84
C ASP A 109 2.53 -5.23 -20.28
N SER A 110 2.98 -6.02 -21.25
CA SER A 110 2.62 -5.86 -22.67
C SER A 110 1.12 -5.97 -22.98
N GLN A 111 0.32 -6.53 -22.07
CA GLN A 111 -1.12 -6.74 -22.21
C GLN A 111 -1.96 -5.74 -21.39
N GLY A 112 -1.32 -4.75 -20.73
CA GLY A 112 -1.99 -3.76 -19.88
C GLY A 112 -1.72 -4.01 -18.40
N LEU A 113 -2.69 -3.73 -17.52
CA LEU A 113 -2.51 -3.93 -16.08
C LEU A 113 -2.34 -5.41 -15.71
N THR A 114 -1.33 -5.69 -14.89
CA THR A 114 -1.11 -7.02 -14.27
C THR A 114 -2.22 -7.34 -13.26
N GLU A 115 -2.25 -8.57 -12.74
CA GLU A 115 -3.16 -8.94 -11.65
C GLU A 115 -2.97 -8.03 -10.42
N VAL A 116 -1.71 -7.74 -10.07
CA VAL A 116 -1.35 -6.84 -8.96
C VAL A 116 -1.87 -5.43 -9.26
N GLY A 117 -1.65 -4.93 -10.47
CA GLY A 117 -2.15 -3.60 -10.86
C GLY A 117 -3.68 -3.50 -10.76
N LYS A 118 -4.40 -4.52 -11.24
CA LYS A 118 -5.88 -4.55 -11.17
C LYS A 118 -6.40 -4.55 -9.74
N GLU A 119 -5.83 -5.38 -8.87
CA GLU A 119 -6.25 -5.43 -7.46
C GLU A 119 -5.88 -4.16 -6.69
N ILE A 120 -4.71 -3.56 -6.94
CA ILE A 120 -4.36 -2.26 -6.34
C ILE A 120 -5.38 -1.19 -6.74
N LEU A 121 -5.79 -1.17 -8.01
CA LEU A 121 -6.77 -0.20 -8.48
C LEU A 121 -8.15 -0.45 -7.88
N LYS A 122 -8.53 -1.72 -7.67
CA LYS A 122 -9.75 -2.11 -6.98
C LYS A 122 -9.72 -1.72 -5.50
N ILE A 123 -8.63 -2.00 -4.80
CA ILE A 123 -8.38 -1.55 -3.43
C ILE A 123 -8.52 -0.03 -3.35
N TYR A 124 -7.87 0.73 -4.25
CA TYR A 124 -7.98 2.19 -4.27
C TYR A 124 -9.43 2.69 -4.43
N ARG A 125 -10.21 2.08 -5.32
CA ARG A 125 -11.61 2.47 -5.59
C ARG A 125 -12.53 2.19 -4.41
N GLU A 126 -12.20 1.19 -3.59
CA GLU A 126 -13.02 0.74 -2.47
C GLU A 126 -12.53 1.30 -1.12
N SER A 127 -11.23 1.61 -1.02
CA SER A 127 -10.63 2.29 0.12
C SER A 127 -11.13 3.73 0.16
N HIS A 128 -12.03 4.01 1.08
CA HIS A 128 -12.33 5.38 1.47
C HIS A 128 -11.30 5.76 2.53
N PRO A 129 -10.47 6.81 2.33
CA PRO A 129 -9.58 7.27 3.38
C PRO A 129 -10.39 7.52 4.64
N VAL A 130 -10.02 6.85 5.73
CA VAL A 130 -10.65 7.01 7.04
C VAL A 130 -10.12 8.33 7.61
N VAL A 131 -10.60 9.46 7.09
CA VAL A 131 -10.37 10.77 7.72
C VAL A 131 -11.41 10.93 8.84
N TYR A 132 -11.31 10.08 9.85
CA TYR A 132 -11.83 10.45 11.17
C TYR A 132 -10.65 11.10 11.87
N LEU A 133 -10.73 12.42 12.09
CA LEU A 133 -9.89 13.08 13.09
C LEU A 133 -10.27 12.47 14.45
N THR A 134 -9.69 11.33 14.80
CA THR A 134 -9.78 10.80 16.17
C THR A 134 -8.87 11.64 17.06
N PRO A 135 -9.19 11.78 18.37
CA PRO A 135 -8.31 12.46 19.33
C PRO A 135 -6.87 11.95 19.29
N ASP A 136 -6.68 10.66 18.98
CA ASP A 136 -5.35 10.04 18.87
C ASP A 136 -4.47 10.67 17.78
N ILE A 137 -5.05 11.18 16.68
CA ILE A 137 -4.27 11.88 15.63
C ILE A 137 -3.86 13.28 16.09
N LEU A 138 -4.65 13.92 16.95
CA LEU A 138 -4.30 15.23 17.53
C LEU A 138 -3.10 15.13 18.48
N ASP A 139 -2.91 14.00 19.16
CA ASP A 139 -1.78 13.80 20.08
C ASP A 139 -0.42 13.59 19.38
N PHE A 140 -0.41 13.39 18.06
CA PHE A 140 0.82 13.24 17.26
C PHE A 140 1.29 14.54 16.56
N VAL A 141 0.54 15.66 16.65
CA VAL A 141 0.85 16.95 16.00
C VAL A 141 1.30 18.01 17.00
#